data_AF-A0A2S7WUY1-F1
#
_entry.id   AF-A0A2S7WUY1-F1
#
_cell.length_a   1.000
_cell.length_b   1.000
_cell.length_c   1.000
_cell.angle_alpha   90.00
_cell.angle_beta   90.00
_cell.angle_gamma   90.00
#
_symmetry.space_group_name_H-M   'P 1'
#
loop_
_entity.id
_entity.type
_entity.pdbx_description
1 polymer ?
#
loop_
_entity_poly.entity_id
_entity_poly.type
_entity_poly.pdbx_seq_one_letter_code
_entity_poly.pdbx_strand_id
1 'polypeptide(L)'
;MKGLKLFLLIFSIGCNSTSNTKDLESNRLEKKVVDYTKTVHKDSLILNGNEGNWYFKKKLFNGFAVTYYENDSLKEKTGFFNGKKQGVYKVWFVNGELQLESHYNQNVLVNSYKAWWINGILALESQYINGEKDGVERQWYVDGSLSKERNLLKGQENGLQRAWLQNGKIYVNYEAKNGRTFGMSRANLCYQLKNEKIEENKSK
;
A
#
# COMPACT_ATOMS: atom_id res chain seq x y z
N MET A 1 81.42 -13.39 -25.46
CA MET A 1 80.18 -14.11 -25.06
C MET A 1 79.57 -13.40 -23.85
N LYS A 2 78.23 -13.31 -23.81
CA LYS A 2 77.36 -12.41 -22.99
C LYS A 2 77.25 -11.02 -23.64
N GLY A 3 76.10 -10.54 -24.12
CA GLY A 3 74.73 -11.03 -24.16
C GLY A 3 73.86 -9.81 -24.46
N LEU A 4 73.45 -9.65 -25.71
CA LEU A 4 72.66 -8.53 -26.23
C LEU A 4 71.23 -8.63 -25.67
N LYS A 5 70.83 -7.71 -24.78
CA LYS A 5 69.44 -7.60 -24.31
C LYS A 5 68.72 -6.50 -25.08
N LEU A 6 67.89 -6.95 -26.01
CA LEU A 6 66.82 -6.21 -26.67
C LEU A 6 65.72 -5.93 -25.64
N PHE A 7 65.40 -4.66 -25.38
CA PHE A 7 64.25 -4.28 -24.56
C PHE A 7 63.28 -3.47 -25.43
N LEU A 8 62.13 -4.08 -25.70
CA LEU A 8 60.99 -3.50 -26.40
C LEU A 8 60.42 -2.31 -25.63
N LEU A 9 60.20 -1.19 -26.32
CA LEU A 9 59.25 -0.15 -25.94
C LEU A 9 57.83 -0.67 -26.12
N ILE A 10 57.02 -0.64 -25.07
CA ILE A 10 55.55 -0.71 -25.17
C ILE A 10 54.99 0.55 -24.52
N PHE A 11 54.52 1.45 -25.38
CA PHE A 11 53.68 2.61 -25.05
C PHE A 11 52.35 2.12 -24.49
N SER A 12 52.04 2.44 -23.24
CA SER A 12 50.67 2.36 -22.73
C SER A 12 50.02 3.75 -22.86
N ILE A 13 49.12 3.85 -23.83
CA ILE A 13 48.22 4.98 -24.03
C ILE A 13 47.19 4.93 -22.90
N GLY A 14 47.33 5.83 -21.93
CA GLY A 14 46.31 6.06 -20.91
C GLY A 14 45.09 6.73 -21.54
N CYS A 15 43.99 5.99 -21.66
CA CYS A 15 42.70 6.54 -22.06
C CYS A 15 42.06 7.20 -20.82
N ASN A 16 42.19 8.51 -20.68
CA ASN A 16 41.35 9.30 -19.76
C ASN A 16 39.94 9.36 -20.35
N SER A 17 39.07 8.43 -19.95
CA SER A 17 37.64 8.66 -20.03
C SER A 17 37.27 9.60 -18.89
N THR A 18 37.15 10.89 -19.22
CA THR A 18 36.50 11.86 -18.35
C THR A 18 35.07 11.42 -18.16
N SER A 19 34.80 10.78 -17.01
CA SER A 19 33.46 10.54 -16.51
C SER A 19 32.76 11.89 -16.40
N ASN A 20 31.77 12.14 -17.26
CA ASN A 20 30.78 13.18 -17.05
C ASN A 20 29.96 12.83 -15.80
N THR A 21 30.52 13.08 -14.62
CA THR A 21 29.81 13.08 -13.35
C THR A 21 29.14 14.44 -13.20
N LYS A 22 28.10 14.68 -14.01
CA LYS A 22 27.21 15.83 -13.85
C LYS A 22 25.71 15.48 -13.88
N ASP A 23 25.36 14.20 -13.75
CA ASP A 23 23.95 13.75 -13.69
C ASP A 23 23.59 12.97 -12.40
N LEU A 24 24.16 13.36 -11.26
CA LEU A 24 23.79 12.78 -9.94
C LEU A 24 23.38 13.82 -8.88
N GLU A 25 23.11 15.07 -9.27
CA GLU A 25 22.55 16.10 -8.38
C GLU A 25 21.05 16.37 -8.58
N SER A 26 20.36 15.58 -9.39
CA SER A 26 18.93 15.75 -9.68
C SER A 26 18.11 14.56 -9.15
N ASN A 27 17.83 14.56 -7.84
CA ASN A 27 16.69 13.91 -7.14
C ASN A 27 16.99 13.56 -5.67
N ARG A 28 17.64 14.46 -4.92
CA ARG A 28 17.31 14.55 -3.50
C ARG A 28 15.99 15.32 -3.39
N LEU A 29 14.87 14.60 -3.51
CA LEU A 29 13.61 15.03 -2.94
C LEU A 29 13.92 15.47 -1.50
N GLU A 30 13.90 16.78 -1.26
CA GLU A 30 13.94 17.33 0.08
C GLU A 30 12.77 16.72 0.82
N LYS A 31 13.04 15.65 1.56
CA LYS A 31 12.09 15.00 2.45
C LYS A 31 11.82 16.05 3.51
N LYS A 32 10.78 16.87 3.28
CA LYS A 32 10.31 17.90 4.20
C LYS A 32 10.29 17.28 5.58
N VAL A 33 11.28 17.60 6.41
CA VAL A 33 11.37 17.06 7.76
C VAL A 33 10.26 17.75 8.52
N VAL A 34 9.09 17.12 8.52
CA VAL A 34 7.94 17.59 9.29
C VAL A 34 8.37 17.52 10.76
N ASP A 35 8.45 18.68 11.39
CA ASP A 35 8.76 18.78 12.81
C ASP A 35 7.57 18.22 13.62
N TYR A 36 7.67 16.94 13.96
CA TYR A 36 6.68 16.24 14.78
C TYR A 36 6.95 16.33 16.29
N THR A 37 7.76 17.29 16.76
CA THR A 37 8.16 17.35 18.18
C THR A 37 7.01 17.54 19.15
N LYS A 38 5.88 18.07 18.68
CA LYS A 38 4.71 18.35 19.52
C LYS A 38 3.66 17.25 19.45
N THR A 39 3.22 16.76 20.60
CA THR A 39 2.04 15.89 20.74
C THR A 39 0.99 16.57 21.62
N VAL A 40 -0.28 16.55 21.23
CA VAL A 40 -1.41 17.12 21.99
C VAL A 40 -2.62 16.18 21.99
N HIS A 41 -3.52 16.34 22.95
CA HIS A 41 -4.83 15.68 22.89
C HIS A 41 -5.63 16.21 21.69
N LYS A 42 -6.28 15.34 20.93
CA LYS A 42 -7.02 15.71 19.71
C LYS A 42 -8.13 16.72 19.99
N ASP A 43 -8.79 16.63 21.14
CA ASP A 43 -9.85 17.58 21.54
C ASP A 43 -9.33 18.99 21.82
N SER A 44 -8.01 19.17 21.96
CA SER A 44 -7.39 20.50 22.01
C SER A 44 -7.29 21.18 20.64
N LEU A 45 -7.63 20.47 19.56
CA LEU A 45 -7.57 20.98 18.20
C LEU A 45 -8.96 21.39 17.71
N ILE A 46 -8.99 22.43 16.88
CA ILE A 46 -10.21 22.93 16.25
C ILE A 46 -10.08 22.74 14.73
N LEU A 47 -11.06 22.08 14.11
CA LEU A 47 -11.15 21.93 12.66
C LEU A 47 -11.91 23.12 12.04
N ASN A 48 -11.29 23.81 11.10
CA ASN A 48 -12.01 24.66 10.15
C ASN A 48 -12.53 23.77 9.01
N GLY A 49 -13.83 23.47 9.02
CA GLY A 49 -14.46 22.59 8.03
C GLY A 49 -14.42 23.12 6.60
N ASN A 50 -14.33 24.45 6.40
CA ASN A 50 -14.31 25.05 5.07
C ASN A 50 -12.95 24.85 4.38
N GLU A 51 -11.87 24.83 5.15
CA GLU A 51 -10.51 24.72 4.62
C GLU A 51 -9.89 23.32 4.82
N GLY A 52 -10.49 22.49 5.68
CA GLY A 52 -9.92 21.22 6.11
C GLY A 52 -8.65 21.36 6.95
N ASN A 53 -8.47 22.51 7.61
CA ASN A 53 -7.29 22.83 8.41
C ASN A 53 -7.58 22.69 9.91
N TRP A 54 -6.63 22.10 10.64
CA TRP A 54 -6.65 21.92 12.09
C TRP A 54 -5.79 22.98 12.77
N TYR A 55 -6.31 23.54 13.86
CA TYR A 55 -5.69 24.63 14.61
C TYR A 55 -5.46 24.24 16.06
N PHE A 56 -4.35 24.68 16.63
CA PHE A 56 -4.07 24.66 18.06
C PHE A 56 -3.78 26.09 18.52
N LYS A 57 -4.53 26.60 19.51
CA LYS A 57 -4.41 27.99 19.99
C LYS A 57 -4.44 29.02 18.83
N LYS A 58 -5.40 28.87 17.92
CA LYS A 58 -5.61 29.73 16.73
C LYS A 58 -4.49 29.72 15.68
N LYS A 59 -3.53 28.80 15.75
CA LYS A 59 -2.47 28.61 14.73
C LYS A 59 -2.61 27.26 14.05
N LEU A 60 -2.23 27.16 12.78
CA LEU A 60 -2.18 25.87 12.05
C LEU A 60 -1.33 24.87 12.83
N PHE A 61 -1.88 23.67 13.01
CA PHE A 61 -1.24 22.65 13.84
C PHE A 61 -0.14 21.90 13.08
N ASN A 62 0.97 21.65 13.79
CA ASN A 62 2.08 20.81 13.37
C ASN A 62 2.38 19.86 14.53
N GLY A 63 2.52 18.56 14.25
CA GLY A 63 2.78 17.54 15.26
C GLY A 63 1.81 16.38 15.23
N PHE A 64 1.70 15.66 16.35
CA PHE A 64 0.76 14.56 16.53
C PHE A 64 -0.42 14.96 17.40
N ALA A 65 -1.62 14.56 16.99
CA ALA A 65 -2.80 14.54 17.85
C ALA A 65 -3.04 13.11 18.33
N VAL A 66 -3.38 12.94 19.61
CA VAL A 66 -3.67 11.63 20.21
C VAL A 66 -5.00 11.62 20.93
N THR A 67 -5.63 10.45 21.02
CA THR A 67 -6.75 10.16 21.92
C THR A 67 -6.47 8.88 22.67
N TYR A 68 -7.12 8.71 23.82
CA TYR A 68 -6.97 7.55 24.69
C TYR A 68 -8.31 6.84 24.91
N TYR A 69 -8.27 5.57 25.30
CA TYR A 69 -9.40 4.86 25.86
C TYR A 69 -9.62 5.26 27.32
N GLU A 70 -10.73 4.81 27.93
CA GLU A 70 -11.05 5.06 29.35
C GLU A 70 -10.01 4.48 30.32
N ASN A 71 -9.27 3.45 29.89
CA ASN A 71 -8.17 2.85 30.65
C ASN A 71 -6.80 3.51 30.38
N ASP A 72 -6.81 4.71 29.80
CA ASP A 72 -5.62 5.49 29.40
C ASP A 72 -4.71 4.83 28.34
N SER A 73 -5.13 3.72 27.71
CA SER A 73 -4.38 3.14 26.60
C SER A 73 -4.54 3.97 25.33
N LEU A 74 -3.47 4.06 24.52
CA LEU A 74 -3.46 4.87 23.30
C LEU A 74 -4.49 4.33 22.30
N LYS A 75 -5.41 5.17 21.85
CA LYS A 75 -6.48 4.80 20.91
C LYS A 75 -6.17 5.24 19.48
N GLU A 76 -5.73 6.48 19.31
CA GLU A 76 -5.53 7.09 17.99
C GLU A 76 -4.28 7.98 18.03
N LYS A 77 -3.54 8.02 16.93
CA LYS A 77 -2.44 8.97 16.69
C LYS A 77 -2.49 9.44 15.26
N THR A 78 -2.67 10.75 15.07
CA THR A 78 -2.75 11.39 13.75
C THR A 78 -1.62 12.40 13.60
N GLY A 79 -0.82 12.29 12.55
CA GLY A 79 0.18 13.30 12.17
C GLY A 79 -0.44 14.48 11.41
N PHE A 80 0.04 15.68 11.69
CA PHE A 80 -0.37 16.94 11.04
C PHE A 80 0.82 17.80 10.65
N PHE A 81 0.69 18.47 9.51
CA PHE A 81 1.60 19.51 9.03
C PHE A 81 0.80 20.63 8.40
N ASN A 82 1.05 21.88 8.81
CA ASN A 82 0.30 23.07 8.39
C ASN A 82 -1.23 22.87 8.48
N GLY A 83 -1.69 22.26 9.58
CA GLY A 83 -3.10 22.00 9.84
C GLY A 83 -3.70 20.86 9.01
N LYS A 84 -2.97 20.20 8.11
CA LYS A 84 -3.50 19.09 7.32
C LYS A 84 -2.93 17.77 7.81
N LYS A 85 -3.69 16.68 7.73
CA LYS A 85 -3.20 15.33 8.01
C LYS A 85 -1.99 15.05 7.12
N GLN A 86 -0.90 14.63 7.74
CA GLN A 86 0.39 14.40 7.09
C GLN A 86 1.12 13.25 7.79
N GLY A 87 1.70 12.35 7.00
CA GLY A 87 2.43 11.21 7.50
C GLY A 87 1.50 10.13 8.05
N VAL A 88 1.88 9.55 9.19
CA VAL A 88 1.21 8.37 9.74
C VAL A 88 -0.10 8.71 10.45
N TYR A 89 -1.09 7.88 10.22
CA TYR A 89 -2.32 7.77 10.99
C TYR A 89 -2.40 6.34 11.52
N LYS A 90 -2.57 6.19 12.84
CA LYS A 90 -2.67 4.89 13.49
C LYS A 90 -3.82 4.85 14.47
N VAL A 91 -4.47 3.71 14.56
CA VAL A 91 -5.49 3.38 15.55
C VAL A 91 -5.08 2.06 16.20
N TRP A 92 -5.27 1.95 17.51
CA TRP A 92 -5.01 0.74 18.28
C TRP A 92 -6.29 0.27 18.92
N PHE A 93 -6.39 -1.04 19.10
CA PHE A 93 -7.40 -1.66 19.93
C PHE A 93 -7.12 -1.37 21.42
N VAL A 94 -8.13 -1.60 22.28
CA VAL A 94 -8.01 -1.37 23.73
C VAL A 94 -6.91 -2.20 24.40
N ASN A 95 -6.58 -3.37 23.81
CA ASN A 95 -5.48 -4.25 24.24
C ASN A 95 -4.09 -3.77 23.79
N GLY A 96 -4.00 -2.66 23.05
CA GLY A 96 -2.75 -2.09 22.55
C GLY A 96 -2.28 -2.65 21.20
N GLU A 97 -2.98 -3.64 20.63
CA GLU A 97 -2.68 -4.15 19.29
C GLU A 97 -3.05 -3.12 18.22
N LEU A 98 -2.29 -3.08 17.12
CA LEU A 98 -2.55 -2.15 16.03
C LEU A 98 -3.86 -2.55 15.33
N GLN A 99 -4.79 -1.61 15.20
CA GLN A 99 -6.06 -1.82 14.51
C GLN A 99 -6.02 -1.32 13.07
N LEU A 100 -5.36 -0.18 12.84
CA LEU A 100 -5.33 0.50 11.56
C LEU A 100 -4.07 1.33 11.43
N GLU A 101 -3.48 1.33 10.24
CA GLU A 101 -2.39 2.20 9.85
C GLU A 101 -2.61 2.70 8.42
N SER A 102 -2.47 4.00 8.23
CA SER A 102 -2.54 4.60 6.91
C SER A 102 -1.63 5.82 6.80
N HIS A 103 -1.36 6.26 5.57
CA HIS A 103 -0.52 7.44 5.33
C HIS A 103 -1.29 8.56 4.63
N TYR A 104 -1.04 9.79 5.04
CA TYR A 104 -1.64 10.97 4.46
C TYR A 104 -0.58 11.94 3.92
N ASN A 105 -0.91 12.61 2.83
CA ASN A 105 -0.22 13.77 2.33
C ASN A 105 -1.24 14.89 2.15
N GLN A 106 -1.18 15.92 2.98
CA GLN A 106 -2.09 17.07 2.96
C GLN A 106 -3.58 16.70 2.90
N ASN A 107 -4.06 15.91 3.87
CA ASN A 107 -5.42 15.35 3.94
C ASN A 107 -5.75 14.25 2.92
N VAL A 108 -4.90 13.97 1.95
CA VAL A 108 -5.12 12.93 0.94
C VAL A 108 -4.48 11.63 1.39
N LEU A 109 -5.23 10.53 1.37
CA LEU A 109 -4.70 9.20 1.67
C LEU A 109 -3.77 8.74 0.54
N VAL A 110 -2.58 8.25 0.91
CA VAL A 110 -1.54 7.84 -0.03
C VAL A 110 -0.85 6.56 0.46
N ASN A 111 -0.17 5.86 -0.44
CA ASN A 111 0.59 4.65 -0.16
C ASN A 111 -0.32 3.55 0.42
N SER A 112 0.05 2.95 1.57
CA SER A 112 -0.68 1.83 2.13
C SER A 112 -1.77 2.26 3.12
N TYR A 113 -2.89 1.53 3.06
CA TYR A 113 -3.87 1.40 4.12
C TYR A 113 -3.86 -0.05 4.60
N LYS A 114 -3.70 -0.25 5.90
CA LYS A 114 -3.72 -1.56 6.53
C LYS A 114 -4.66 -1.54 7.73
N ALA A 115 -5.40 -2.62 7.91
CA ALA A 115 -6.19 -2.86 9.11
C ALA A 115 -5.97 -4.30 9.57
N TRP A 116 -6.05 -4.52 10.88
CA TRP A 116 -5.81 -5.80 11.51
C TRP A 116 -7.02 -6.21 12.35
N TRP A 117 -7.17 -7.51 12.52
CA TRP A 117 -8.04 -8.12 13.50
C TRP A 117 -7.48 -7.93 14.91
N ILE A 118 -8.33 -8.06 15.94
CA ILE A 118 -7.96 -7.89 17.35
C ILE A 118 -6.83 -8.85 17.81
N ASN A 119 -6.65 -9.96 17.11
CA ASN A 119 -5.59 -10.95 17.34
C ASN A 119 -4.27 -10.62 16.62
N GLY A 120 -4.15 -9.43 16.02
CA GLY A 120 -2.95 -8.96 15.31
C GLY A 120 -2.80 -9.50 13.89
N ILE A 121 -3.74 -10.31 13.39
CA ILE A 121 -3.70 -10.82 12.01
C ILE A 121 -4.19 -9.73 11.05
N LEU A 122 -3.49 -9.55 9.93
CA LEU A 122 -3.86 -8.57 8.91
C LEU A 122 -5.25 -8.87 8.37
N ALA A 123 -6.16 -7.89 8.40
CA ALA A 123 -7.54 -8.03 7.95
C ALA A 123 -7.76 -7.43 6.55
N LEU A 124 -7.07 -6.33 6.25
CA LEU A 124 -7.17 -5.59 4.99
C LEU A 124 -5.84 -4.91 4.68
N GLU A 125 -5.46 -4.93 3.41
CA GLU A 125 -4.36 -4.14 2.85
C GLU A 125 -4.82 -3.58 1.51
N SER A 126 -4.57 -2.29 1.28
CA SER A 126 -4.88 -1.61 0.02
C SER A 126 -3.81 -0.58 -0.26
N GLN A 127 -3.56 -0.34 -1.55
CA GLN A 127 -2.69 0.73 -2.03
C GLN A 127 -3.53 1.91 -2.52
N TYR A 128 -3.02 3.11 -2.30
CA TYR A 128 -3.65 4.38 -2.62
C TYR A 128 -2.69 5.32 -3.34
N ILE A 129 -3.17 5.90 -4.43
CA ILE A 129 -2.49 6.98 -5.16
C ILE A 129 -3.48 8.14 -5.24
N ASN A 130 -3.08 9.31 -4.71
CA ASN A 130 -3.90 10.53 -4.71
C ASN A 130 -5.32 10.35 -4.14
N GLY A 131 -5.48 9.52 -3.10
CA GLY A 131 -6.76 9.28 -2.44
C GLY A 131 -7.62 8.18 -3.10
N GLU A 132 -7.21 7.66 -4.26
CA GLU A 132 -7.90 6.58 -4.96
C GLU A 132 -7.19 5.25 -4.76
N LYS A 133 -7.94 4.15 -4.66
CA LYS A 133 -7.34 2.82 -4.62
C LYS A 133 -6.69 2.49 -5.95
N ASP A 134 -5.42 2.17 -5.93
CA ASP A 134 -4.65 1.87 -7.14
C ASP A 134 -3.61 0.80 -6.83
N GLY A 135 -3.78 -0.38 -7.43
CA GLY A 135 -3.03 -1.59 -7.15
C GLY A 135 -3.87 -2.71 -6.53
N VAL A 136 -3.22 -3.60 -5.79
CA VAL A 136 -3.87 -4.79 -5.23
C VAL A 136 -4.47 -4.48 -3.86
N GLU A 137 -5.75 -4.81 -3.68
CA GLU A 137 -6.40 -4.89 -2.38
C GLU A 137 -6.54 -6.34 -1.95
N ARG A 138 -6.19 -6.65 -0.70
CA ARG A 138 -6.35 -7.98 -0.10
C ARG A 138 -7.12 -7.90 1.20
N GLN A 139 -7.96 -8.90 1.45
CA GLN A 139 -8.71 -9.07 2.70
C GLN A 139 -8.51 -10.49 3.21
N TRP A 140 -8.39 -10.66 4.51
CA TRP A 140 -8.19 -11.97 5.14
C TRP A 140 -9.24 -12.23 6.21
N TYR A 141 -9.56 -13.50 6.40
CA TYR A 141 -10.33 -13.98 7.54
C TYR A 141 -9.53 -13.84 8.85
N VAL A 142 -10.22 -14.00 9.98
CA VAL A 142 -9.62 -13.88 11.31
C VAL A 142 -8.54 -14.93 11.60
N ASP A 143 -8.54 -16.04 10.87
CA ASP A 143 -7.51 -17.09 10.93
C ASP A 143 -6.30 -16.81 10.01
N GLY A 144 -6.32 -15.71 9.26
CA GLY A 144 -5.25 -15.31 8.34
C GLY A 144 -5.37 -15.91 6.93
N SER A 145 -6.39 -16.72 6.64
CA SER A 145 -6.65 -17.20 5.29
C SER A 145 -7.15 -16.06 4.38
N LEU A 146 -6.68 -16.03 3.14
CA LEU A 146 -7.04 -14.97 2.18
C LEU A 146 -8.52 -15.12 1.79
N SER A 147 -9.32 -14.09 2.04
CA SER A 147 -10.75 -14.08 1.73
C SER A 147 -11.05 -13.41 0.39
N LYS A 148 -10.24 -12.41 0.00
CA LYS A 148 -10.45 -11.61 -1.20
C LYS A 148 -9.15 -10.99 -1.70
N GLU A 149 -9.01 -10.95 -3.02
CA GLU A 149 -7.97 -10.20 -3.70
C GLU A 149 -8.61 -9.46 -4.89
N ARG A 150 -8.36 -8.15 -4.98
CA ARG A 150 -8.86 -7.31 -6.05
C ARG A 150 -7.74 -6.51 -6.69
N ASN A 151 -7.74 -6.44 -8.02
CA ASN A 151 -6.87 -5.53 -8.76
C ASN A 151 -7.69 -4.28 -9.12
N LEU A 152 -7.20 -3.11 -8.69
CA LEU A 152 -7.87 -1.82 -8.82
C LEU A 152 -7.00 -0.83 -9.59
N LEU A 153 -7.61 0.01 -10.41
CA LEU A 153 -7.00 1.16 -11.09
C LEU A 153 -7.94 2.34 -10.89
N LYS A 154 -7.46 3.42 -10.24
CA LYS A 154 -8.28 4.61 -9.94
C LYS A 154 -9.65 4.29 -9.31
N GLY A 155 -9.63 3.36 -8.34
CA GLY A 155 -10.81 2.92 -7.60
C GLY A 155 -11.72 1.92 -8.34
N GLN A 156 -11.45 1.61 -9.61
CA GLN A 156 -12.24 0.68 -10.41
C GLN A 156 -11.56 -0.67 -10.56
N GLU A 157 -12.32 -1.75 -10.65
CA GLU A 157 -11.76 -3.09 -10.89
C GLU A 157 -11.12 -3.17 -12.27
N ASN A 158 -9.85 -3.58 -12.30
CA ASN A 158 -9.06 -3.73 -13.51
C ASN A 158 -8.07 -4.88 -13.32
N GLY A 159 -8.24 -5.97 -14.09
CA GLY A 159 -7.54 -7.24 -13.93
C GLY A 159 -8.33 -8.26 -13.13
N LEU A 160 -7.64 -9.27 -12.60
CA LEU A 160 -8.24 -10.44 -11.96
C LEU A 160 -8.85 -10.12 -10.58
N GLN A 161 -10.03 -10.64 -10.31
CA GLN A 161 -10.74 -10.51 -9.04
C GLN A 161 -11.03 -11.90 -8.48
N ARG A 162 -10.64 -12.14 -7.24
CA ARG A 162 -10.78 -13.45 -6.59
C ARG A 162 -11.34 -13.32 -5.19
N ALA A 163 -12.19 -14.27 -4.82
CA ALA A 163 -12.62 -14.43 -3.44
C ALA A 163 -12.77 -15.92 -3.08
N TRP A 164 -12.41 -16.24 -1.85
CA TRP A 164 -12.41 -17.60 -1.30
C TRP A 164 -13.31 -17.65 -0.09
N LEU A 165 -14.01 -18.77 0.07
CA LEU A 165 -14.65 -19.14 1.32
C LEU A 165 -13.58 -19.48 2.35
N GLN A 166 -13.91 -19.48 3.63
CA GLN A 166 -12.96 -19.78 4.71
C GLN A 166 -12.34 -21.18 4.60
N ASN A 167 -13.03 -22.13 3.99
CA ASN A 167 -12.48 -23.46 3.68
C ASN A 167 -11.50 -23.48 2.47
N GLY A 168 -11.13 -22.33 1.94
CA GLY A 168 -10.24 -22.17 0.80
C GLY A 168 -10.89 -22.36 -0.58
N LYS A 169 -12.18 -22.71 -0.66
CA LYS A 169 -12.87 -22.87 -1.95
C LYS A 169 -13.07 -21.50 -2.61
N ILE A 170 -12.58 -21.34 -3.83
CA ILE A 170 -12.83 -20.15 -4.64
C ILE A 170 -14.33 -20.05 -4.97
N TYR A 171 -14.93 -18.87 -4.77
CA TYR A 171 -16.34 -18.61 -5.11
C TYR A 171 -16.53 -17.36 -5.97
N VAL A 172 -15.48 -16.55 -6.17
CA VAL A 172 -15.44 -15.49 -7.17
C VAL A 172 -14.15 -15.62 -7.96
N ASN A 173 -14.25 -15.66 -9.29
CA ASN A 173 -13.10 -15.67 -10.19
C ASN A 173 -13.48 -15.06 -11.55
N TYR A 174 -13.22 -13.76 -11.72
CA TYR A 174 -13.43 -13.08 -13.00
C TYR A 174 -12.34 -12.04 -13.23
N GLU A 175 -12.16 -11.65 -14.48
CA GLU A 175 -11.30 -10.55 -14.89
C GLU A 175 -12.17 -9.34 -15.27
N ALA A 176 -11.84 -8.17 -14.72
CA ALA A 176 -12.43 -6.90 -15.11
C ALA A 176 -11.53 -6.21 -16.14
N LYS A 177 -12.07 -5.88 -17.31
CA LYS A 177 -11.33 -5.19 -18.38
C LYS A 177 -12.23 -4.18 -19.07
N ASN A 178 -11.84 -2.92 -19.09
CA ASN A 178 -12.58 -1.81 -19.70
C ASN A 178 -14.05 -1.74 -19.21
N GLY A 179 -14.25 -1.92 -17.89
CA GLY A 179 -15.58 -1.88 -17.26
C GLY A 179 -16.46 -3.12 -17.51
N ARG A 180 -15.94 -4.15 -18.20
CA ARG A 180 -16.65 -5.43 -18.42
C ARG A 180 -16.02 -6.55 -17.61
N THR A 181 -16.82 -7.51 -17.20
CA THR A 181 -16.38 -8.69 -16.46
C THR A 181 -16.36 -9.93 -17.36
N PHE A 182 -15.31 -10.73 -17.24
CA PHE A 182 -15.10 -11.96 -18.00
C PHE A 182 -14.81 -13.10 -17.02
N GLY A 183 -15.58 -14.18 -17.08
CA GLY A 183 -15.43 -15.31 -16.18
C GLY A 183 -16.63 -15.49 -15.26
N MET A 184 -16.41 -16.18 -14.14
CA MET A 184 -17.48 -16.71 -13.31
C MET A 184 -17.59 -15.97 -11.98
N SER A 185 -18.76 -15.39 -11.73
CA SER A 185 -19.15 -14.95 -10.40
C SER A 185 -20.04 -16.04 -9.77
N ARG A 186 -19.66 -16.53 -8.59
CA ARG A 186 -20.46 -17.51 -7.80
C ARG A 186 -20.74 -18.84 -8.52
N ALA A 187 -19.90 -19.24 -9.48
CA ALA A 187 -20.06 -20.56 -10.09
C ALA A 187 -19.60 -21.66 -9.13
N ASN A 188 -20.39 -22.72 -9.03
CA ASN A 188 -19.91 -23.98 -8.47
C ASN A 188 -18.79 -24.48 -9.37
N LEU A 189 -17.64 -24.84 -8.78
CA LEU A 189 -16.55 -25.54 -9.49
C LEU A 189 -17.15 -26.73 -10.23
N CYS A 190 -16.91 -26.82 -11.54
CA CYS A 190 -17.32 -27.97 -12.34
C CYS A 190 -16.72 -29.24 -11.71
N TYR A 191 -17.57 -30.22 -11.40
CA TYR A 191 -17.10 -31.54 -10.96
C TYR A 191 -16.64 -32.31 -12.19
N GLN A 192 -15.49 -32.99 -12.08
CA GLN A 192 -15.10 -33.98 -13.08
C GLN A 192 -16.04 -35.18 -12.95
N LEU A 193 -16.78 -35.50 -14.01
CA LEU A 193 -17.63 -36.70 -14.01
C LEU A 193 -16.73 -37.93 -14.10
N LYS A 194 -16.87 -38.85 -13.15
CA LYS A 194 -16.25 -40.17 -13.25
C LYS A 194 -17.10 -40.98 -14.24
N ASN A 195 -16.61 -41.11 -15.48
CA ASN A 195 -17.20 -41.81 -16.64
C ASN A 195 -18.06 -40.93 -17.58
N GLU A 196 -17.44 -39.93 -18.20
CA GLU A 196 -18.01 -39.14 -19.31
C GLU A 196 -18.29 -40.03 -20.54
N LYS A 197 -19.47 -40.65 -20.63
CA LYS A 197 -19.98 -41.17 -21.91
C LYS A 197 -20.75 -40.05 -22.61
N ILE A 198 -20.11 -39.44 -23.61
CA ILE A 198 -20.77 -38.54 -24.54
C ILE A 198 -21.41 -39.40 -25.64
N GLU A 199 -22.74 -39.43 -25.71
CA GLU A 199 -23.45 -40.01 -26.85
C GLU A 199 -23.68 -38.91 -27.90
N GLU A 200 -22.93 -38.99 -29.00
CA GLU A 200 -23.18 -38.19 -30.18
C GLU A 200 -24.33 -38.83 -30.98
N ASN A 201 -25.49 -38.19 -30.97
CA ASN A 201 -26.56 -38.54 -31.91
C ASN A 201 -26.10 -38.20 -33.32
N LYS A 202 -25.70 -39.21 -34.09
CA LYS A 202 -25.51 -39.08 -35.54
C LYS A 202 -26.85 -38.75 -36.18
N SER A 203 -27.02 -37.51 -36.64
CA SER A 203 -28.10 -37.16 -37.56
C SER A 203 -27.94 -37.99 -38.83
N LYS A 204 -28.99 -38.75 -39.17
CA LYS A 204 -29.12 -39.51 -40.42
C LYS A 204 -29.12 -38.60 -41.63
#